data_AF-A0A829H8A7-F1
#
_entry.id   AF-A0A829H8A7-F1
#
_cell.length_a   1.000
_cell.length_b   1.000
_cell.length_c   1.000
_cell.angle_alpha   90.00
_cell.angle_beta   90.00
_cell.angle_gamma   90.00
#
_symmetry.space_group_name_H-M   'P 1'
#
loop_
_entity.id
_entity.type
_entity.pdbx_description
1 polymer ?
#
loop_
_entity_poly.entity_id
_entity_poly.type
_entity_poly.pdbx_seq_one_letter_code
_entity_poly.pdbx_strand_id
1 'polypeptide(L)' 'MRYLPTIIWGVILGQVVGFLISALSGGSYDPKTSAIISVIFVVILFFFPPI' A
#
# COMPACT_ATOMS: atom_id res chain seq x y z
N MET A 1 0.45 15.13 -14.58
CA MET A 1 1.48 14.07 -14.59
C MET A 1 1.90 13.55 -13.20
N ARG A 2 1.60 14.23 -12.06
CA ARG A 2 2.09 13.82 -10.73
C ARG A 2 1.34 12.66 -10.05
N TYR A 3 0.12 12.34 -10.49
CA TYR A 3 -0.73 11.32 -9.84
C TYR A 3 -0.47 9.88 -10.28
N LEU A 4 -0.02 9.67 -11.53
CA LEU A 4 0.26 8.33 -12.07
C LEU A 4 1.42 7.63 -11.32
N PRO A 5 2.54 8.31 -11.04
CA PRO A 5 3.61 7.73 -10.21
C PRO A 5 3.13 7.45 -8.79
N THR A 6 2.29 8.30 -8.20
CA THR A 6 1.76 8.10 -6.83
C THR A 6 0.89 6.86 -6.72
N ILE A 7 0.07 6.57 -7.74
CA ILE A 7 -0.74 5.35 -7.77
C ILE A 7 0.19 4.12 -7.89
N ILE A 8 1.12 4.14 -8.84
CA ILE A 8 2.01 2.99 -9.10
C ILE A 8 2.86 2.71 -7.86
N TRP A 9 3.54 3.72 -7.32
CA TRP A 9 4.40 3.57 -6.14
C TRP A 9 3.60 3.31 -4.87
N GLY A 10 2.43 3.90 -4.71
CA GLY A 10 1.59 3.68 -3.54
C GLY A 10 1.07 2.24 -3.45
N VAL A 11 0.70 1.62 -4.58
CA VAL A 11 0.30 0.20 -4.61
C VAL A 11 1.51 -0.70 -4.31
N ILE A 12 2.66 -0.47 -4.96
CA ILE A 12 3.87 -1.28 -4.76
C ILE A 12 4.33 -1.20 -3.31
N LEU A 13 4.45 0.02 -2.75
CA LEU A 13 4.87 0.21 -1.36
C LEU A 13 3.86 -0.36 -0.37
N GLY A 14 2.56 -0.25 -0.65
CA GLY A 14 1.52 -0.86 0.19
C GLY A 14 1.65 -2.38 0.29
N GLN A 15 1.98 -3.05 -0.82
CA GLN A 15 2.24 -4.50 -0.82
C GLN A 15 3.51 -4.86 -0.05
N VAL A 16 4.59 -4.11 -0.25
CA VAL A 16 5.86 -4.32 0.46
C VAL A 16 5.68 -4.15 1.96
N VAL A 17 4.96 -3.11 2.39
CA VAL A 17 4.66 -2.87 3.80
C VAL A 17 3.79 -4.00 4.38
N GLY A 18 2.75 -4.45 3.65
CA GLY A 18 1.92 -5.59 4.08
C GLY A 18 2.72 -6.89 4.25
N PHE A 19 3.66 -7.13 3.34
CA PHE A 19 4.60 -8.25 3.43
C PHE A 19 5.52 -8.13 4.66
N LEU A 20 6.13 -6.97 4.87
CA LEU A 20 7.03 -6.71 6.00
C LEU A 20 6.30 -6.84 7.34
N ILE A 21 5.08 -6.32 7.45
CA ILE A 21 4.26 -6.44 8.66
C ILE A 21 3.95 -7.91 8.95
N SER A 22 3.56 -8.68 7.93
CA SER A 22 3.26 -10.11 8.09
C SER A 22 4.49 -10.91 8.53
N ALA A 23 5.65 -10.61 7.94
CA ALA A 23 6.92 -11.22 8.31
C ALA A 23 7.35 -10.84 9.75
N LEU A 24 7.11 -9.59 10.16
CA LEU A 24 7.42 -9.11 11.50
C LEU A 24 6.50 -9.71 12.56
N SER A 25 5.22 -9.88 12.26
CA SER A 25 4.24 -10.48 13.17
C SER A 25 4.34 -12.00 13.25
N GLY A 26 5.29 -12.63 12.54
CA GLY A 26 5.41 -14.09 12.42
C GLY A 26 4.20 -14.75 11.75
N GLY A 27 3.41 -13.97 11.02
CA GLY A 27 2.17 -14.41 10.37
C GLY A 27 2.42 -14.86 8.93
N SER A 28 1.52 -15.67 8.39
CA SER A 28 1.56 -16.01 6.97
C SER A 28 1.07 -14.82 6.15
N TYR A 29 1.86 -14.39 5.17
CA TYR A 29 1.47 -13.33 4.25
C TYR A 29 0.27 -13.76 3.41
N ASP A 30 -0.83 -13.00 3.48
CA ASP A 30 -1.97 -13.16 2.58
C ASP A 30 -1.96 -12.03 1.52
N PRO A 31 -1.70 -12.38 0.24
CA PRO A 31 -1.68 -11.41 -0.86
C PRO A 31 -3.01 -10.69 -1.07
N LYS A 32 -4.15 -11.34 -0.77
CA LYS A 32 -5.48 -10.74 -1.00
C LYS A 32 -5.73 -9.61 -0.01
N THR A 33 -5.42 -9.86 1.25
CA THR A 33 -5.58 -8.89 2.33
C THR A 33 -4.61 -7.72 2.16
N SER A 34 -3.36 -7.99 1.78
CA SER A 34 -2.39 -6.93 1.48
C SER A 34 -2.77 -6.09 0.25
N ALA A 35 -3.39 -6.68 -0.76
CA ALA A 35 -3.93 -5.93 -1.90
C ALA A 35 -5.03 -4.95 -1.49
N ILE A 36 -5.99 -5.40 -0.68
CA ILE A 36 -7.07 -4.54 -0.18
C ILE A 36 -6.49 -3.37 0.63
N ILE A 37 -5.54 -3.64 1.52
CA ILE A 37 -4.88 -2.62 2.36
C ILE A 37 -4.10 -1.62 1.50
N SER A 38 -3.37 -2.10 0.48
CA SER A 38 -2.60 -1.23 -0.42
C SER A 38 -3.49 -0.26 -1.21
N VAL A 39 -4.68 -0.72 -1.65
CA VAL A 39 -5.65 0.13 -2.36
C VAL A 39 -6.23 1.18 -1.43
N ILE A 40 -6.61 0.80 -0.20
CA ILE A 40 -7.11 1.75 0.81
C ILE A 40 -6.05 2.81 1.12
N PHE A 41 -4.78 2.42 1.27
CA PHE A 41 -3.68 3.34 1.51
C PHE A 41 -3.50 4.36 0.38
N VAL A 42 -3.54 3.91 -0.88
CA VAL A 42 -3.49 4.80 -2.04
C VAL A 42 -4.67 5.78 -2.03
N VAL A 43 -5.88 5.31 -1.75
CA VAL A 43 -7.06 6.18 -1.65
C VAL A 43 -6.85 7.25 -0.57
N ILE A 44 -6.34 6.89 0.60
CA ILE A 44 -6.02 7.84 1.68
C ILE A 44 -4.99 8.88 1.22
N LEU A 45 -3.95 8.49 0.48
CA LEU A 45 -2.96 9.42 -0.06
C LEU A 45 -3.57 10.48 -1.00
N PHE A 46 -4.68 10.17 -1.68
CA PHE A 46 -5.40 11.15 -2.51
C PHE A 46 -6.24 12.16 -1.69
N PHE A 47 -6.60 11.82 -0.45
CA PHE A 47 -7.30 12.73 0.46
C PHE A 47 -6.35 13.68 1.18
N PHE A 48 -5.05 13.35 1.27
CA PHE A 48 -4.06 14.26 1.83
C PHE A 48 -3.75 15.38 0.83
N PRO A 49 -3.69 16.65 1.30
CA PRO A 49 -3.30 17.75 0.44
C PRO A 49 -1.89 17.49 -0.12
N PRO A 50 -1.65 17.76 -1.42
CA PRO A 50 -0.34 17.59 -2.00
C PRO A 50 0.62 18.55 -1.31
N ILE A 51 1.53 17.99 -0.51
CA ILE A 51 2.64 18.71 0.14
C ILE A 51 3.65 19.13 -0.94
#